data_AF-A0A151ZDP9-F1
#
_entry.id   AF-A0A151ZDP9-F1
#
_cell.length_a   1.000
_cell.length_b   1.000
_cell.length_c   1.000
_cell.angle_alpha   90.00
_cell.angle_beta   90.00
_cell.angle_gamma   90.00
#
_symmetry.space_group_name_H-M   'P 1'
#
loop_
_entity.id
_entity.type
_entity.pdbx_description
1 polymer ?
#
loop_
_entity_poly.entity_id
_entity_poly.type
_entity_poly.pdbx_seq_one_letter_code
_entity_poly.pdbx_strand_id
1 'polypeptide(L)'
;MGDNNEDIIKTLKNKGLDKNVRVLKNENTGAIVYLVGTHHLSNHSSKELRDVIEIVKPDTVFLELSLDRKILLVLDDKTLLDSLNKRPKLRWFNDSIVDFTLSLVNVVMYYSSKFTDQIPTPIIGNEFRIANQYAQKNKCKLVLGDRDHNATYNRIANSLDWSTLLKLSVSALAGLFYLSTNSKETVVKQYNLENQKYLVDLDQYEGYAFPEPVNKILVDERDRFMASTLRDLKESKRIIAVVGKGHVKGISKYLNEPTEGFYLRRDLEEFTEPTFISKYSYPIMLATPILSVSALQTYAINRFLLYRKLPVNNRQKLICFSLLSVANTFLLGRTLTSIQNKFD
;
A
#
# COMPACT_ATOMS: atom_id res chain seq x y z
N MET A 1 -21.56 -28.88 17.92
CA MET A 1 -20.54 -27.91 17.46
C MET A 1 -20.60 -26.57 18.21
N GLY A 2 -21.68 -26.23 18.93
CA GLY A 2 -21.79 -24.99 19.72
C GLY A 2 -20.83 -24.90 20.91
N ASP A 3 -20.77 -25.94 21.75
CA ASP A 3 -19.99 -25.92 23.01
C ASP A 3 -18.49 -25.60 22.84
N ASN A 4 -17.85 -26.14 21.79
CA ASN A 4 -16.40 -25.96 21.59
C ASN A 4 -16.03 -24.51 21.22
N ASN A 5 -16.92 -23.74 20.58
CA ASN A 5 -16.59 -22.37 20.16
C ASN A 5 -16.67 -21.38 21.32
N GLU A 6 -17.61 -21.57 22.24
CA GLU A 6 -17.73 -20.75 23.45
C GLU A 6 -16.50 -20.92 24.36
N ASP A 7 -16.02 -22.16 24.50
CA ASP A 7 -14.79 -22.46 25.24
C ASP A 7 -13.55 -21.84 24.59
N ILE A 8 -13.46 -21.86 23.25
CA ILE A 8 -12.39 -21.17 22.51
C ILE A 8 -12.46 -19.66 22.77
N ILE A 9 -13.65 -19.05 22.65
CA ILE A 9 -13.83 -17.60 22.88
C ILE A 9 -13.46 -17.24 24.32
N LYS A 10 -13.88 -18.03 25.30
CA LYS A 10 -13.53 -17.85 26.71
C LYS A 10 -12.02 -17.96 26.92
N THR A 11 -11.37 -18.91 26.28
CA THR A 11 -9.91 -19.09 26.35
C THR A 11 -9.17 -17.90 25.74
N LEU A 12 -9.64 -17.39 24.60
CA LEU A 12 -9.09 -16.18 23.96
C LEU A 12 -9.21 -14.96 24.88
N LYS A 13 -10.38 -14.75 25.49
CA LYS A 13 -10.62 -13.67 26.46
C LYS A 13 -9.72 -13.79 27.69
N ASN A 14 -9.59 -14.99 28.25
CA ASN A 14 -8.74 -15.22 29.42
C ASN A 14 -7.26 -14.91 29.14
N LYS A 15 -6.80 -15.08 27.90
CA LYS A 15 -5.44 -14.72 27.46
C LYS A 15 -5.32 -13.29 26.92
N GLY A 16 -6.41 -12.51 26.90
CA GLY A 16 -6.43 -11.14 26.36
C GLY A 16 -6.22 -11.04 24.84
N LEU A 17 -6.43 -12.14 24.12
CA LEU A 17 -6.24 -12.23 22.66
C LEU A 17 -7.51 -11.84 21.87
N ASP A 18 -8.64 -11.69 22.56
CA ASP A 18 -9.95 -11.38 21.98
C ASP A 18 -9.99 -10.00 21.31
N LYS A 19 -9.14 -9.06 21.72
CA LYS A 19 -9.07 -7.70 21.16
C LYS A 19 -8.74 -7.66 19.67
N ASN A 20 -8.00 -8.64 19.17
CA ASN A 20 -7.56 -8.72 17.78
C ASN A 20 -8.30 -9.81 17.00
N VAL A 21 -9.24 -10.52 17.63
CA VAL A 21 -9.96 -11.66 17.02
C VAL A 21 -11.46 -11.39 17.02
N ARG A 22 -12.04 -11.24 15.84
CA ARG A 22 -13.49 -11.18 15.66
C ARG A 22 -14.00 -12.53 15.18
N VAL A 23 -14.95 -13.11 15.90
CA VAL A 23 -15.55 -14.40 15.54
C VAL A 23 -16.83 -14.15 14.77
N LEU A 24 -16.89 -14.66 13.54
CA LEU A 24 -18.02 -14.51 12.62
C LEU A 24 -18.55 -15.89 12.24
N LYS A 25 -19.85 -15.96 11.92
CA LYS A 25 -20.48 -17.15 11.36
C LYS A 25 -20.80 -16.88 9.89
N ASN A 26 -20.27 -17.71 9.00
CA ASN A 26 -20.65 -17.72 7.60
C ASN A 26 -22.04 -18.39 7.51
N GLU A 27 -23.05 -17.61 7.11
CA GLU A 27 -24.44 -18.09 7.03
C GLU A 27 -24.65 -19.09 5.89
N ASN A 28 -23.86 -18.99 4.80
CA ASN A 28 -23.99 -19.85 3.63
C ASN A 28 -23.45 -21.26 3.87
N THR A 29 -22.39 -21.40 4.67
CA THR A 29 -21.69 -22.68 4.89
C THR A 29 -21.82 -23.20 6.31
N GLY A 30 -22.21 -22.34 7.26
CA GLY A 30 -22.19 -22.64 8.70
C GLY A 30 -20.79 -22.58 9.33
N ALA A 31 -19.75 -22.25 8.56
CA ALA A 31 -18.38 -22.17 9.05
C ALA A 31 -18.19 -21.04 10.06
N ILE A 32 -17.30 -21.25 11.03
CA ILE A 32 -16.88 -20.23 11.99
C ILE A 32 -15.56 -19.62 11.52
N VAL A 33 -15.56 -18.30 11.34
CA VAL A 33 -14.41 -17.52 10.90
C VAL A 33 -13.85 -16.74 12.09
N TYR A 34 -12.62 -17.07 12.47
CA TYR A 34 -11.82 -16.31 13.42
C TYR A 34 -11.00 -15.30 12.61
N LEU A 35 -11.54 -14.09 12.48
CA LEU A 35 -10.93 -12.99 11.75
C LEU A 35 -9.90 -12.30 12.65
N VAL A 36 -8.62 -12.51 12.35
CA VAL A 36 -7.48 -12.03 13.13
C VAL A 36 -6.92 -10.79 12.46
N GLY A 37 -7.13 -9.63 13.09
CA GLY A 37 -6.61 -8.34 12.65
C GLY A 37 -5.15 -8.14 13.08
N THR A 38 -4.24 -8.00 12.12
CA THR A 38 -2.81 -7.79 12.36
C THR A 38 -2.40 -6.37 11.96
N HIS A 39 -1.40 -5.82 12.66
CA HIS A 39 -0.79 -4.54 12.27
C HIS A 39 0.31 -4.71 11.22
N HIS A 40 0.64 -5.95 10.78
CA HIS A 40 1.66 -6.32 9.76
C HIS A 40 3.08 -5.76 9.97
N LEU A 41 3.30 -5.00 11.05
CA LEU A 41 4.49 -4.20 11.28
C LEU A 41 5.21 -4.57 12.60
N SER A 42 4.75 -5.60 13.31
CA SER A 42 5.25 -5.91 14.67
C SER A 42 5.60 -7.39 14.87
N ASN A 43 6.63 -7.68 15.65
CA ASN A 43 6.92 -9.05 16.11
C ASN A 43 5.87 -9.54 17.12
N HIS A 44 5.16 -8.63 17.78
CA HIS A 44 4.13 -8.94 18.77
C HIS A 44 2.93 -9.67 18.13
N SER A 45 2.44 -9.17 17.00
CA SER A 45 1.33 -9.76 16.23
C SER A 45 1.65 -11.19 15.76
N SER A 46 2.91 -11.49 15.45
CA SER A 46 3.35 -12.84 15.10
C SER A 46 3.20 -13.84 16.26
N LYS A 47 3.49 -13.42 17.49
CA LYS A 47 3.34 -14.27 18.69
C LYS A 47 1.85 -14.47 19.03
N GLU A 48 1.07 -13.38 19.04
CA GLU A 48 -0.37 -13.46 19.27
C GLU A 48 -1.05 -14.39 18.27
N LEU A 49 -0.70 -14.30 16.99
CA LEU A 49 -1.25 -15.19 15.96
C LEU A 49 -0.93 -16.66 16.23
N ARG A 50 0.28 -17.00 16.70
CA ARG A 50 0.61 -18.39 17.09
C ARG A 50 -0.31 -18.87 18.21
N ASP A 51 -0.45 -18.05 19.26
CA ASP A 51 -1.29 -18.41 20.40
C ASP A 51 -2.76 -18.59 19.98
N VAL A 52 -3.29 -17.71 19.12
CA VAL A 52 -4.64 -17.83 18.56
C VAL A 52 -4.79 -19.11 17.74
N ILE A 53 -3.84 -19.41 16.85
CA ILE A 53 -3.87 -20.62 16.02
C ILE A 53 -3.84 -21.89 16.89
N GLU A 54 -3.04 -21.93 17.95
CA GLU A 54 -2.94 -23.09 18.85
C GLU A 54 -4.23 -23.35 19.64
N ILE A 55 -4.97 -22.29 19.99
CA ILE A 55 -6.26 -22.38 20.69
C ILE A 55 -7.35 -22.80 19.71
N VAL A 56 -7.43 -22.13 18.56
CA VAL A 56 -8.51 -22.33 17.59
C VAL A 56 -8.35 -23.66 16.86
N LYS A 57 -7.14 -24.08 16.51
CA LYS A 57 -6.87 -25.29 15.71
C LYS A 57 -7.74 -25.36 14.44
N PRO A 58 -7.55 -24.45 13.48
CA PRO A 58 -8.41 -24.35 12.29
C PRO A 58 -8.16 -25.51 11.29
N ASP A 59 -9.18 -25.84 10.50
CA ASP A 59 -9.02 -26.70 9.32
C ASP A 59 -8.61 -25.91 8.06
N THR A 60 -8.81 -24.59 8.08
CA THR A 60 -8.53 -23.70 6.96
C THR A 60 -7.85 -22.43 7.45
N VAL A 61 -6.77 -22.03 6.75
CA VAL A 61 -6.05 -20.78 6.95
C VAL A 61 -6.27 -19.89 5.73
N PHE A 62 -6.83 -18.71 5.95
CA PHE A 62 -7.04 -17.67 4.97
C PHE A 62 -6.06 -16.52 5.21
N LEU A 63 -5.43 -16.03 4.14
CA LEU A 63 -4.50 -14.90 4.19
C LEU A 63 -5.00 -13.76 3.29
N GLU A 64 -4.88 -12.51 3.77
CA GLU A 64 -4.94 -11.30 2.95
C GLU A 64 -3.69 -11.21 2.05
N LEU A 65 -3.58 -12.18 1.13
CA LEU A 65 -2.50 -12.28 0.16
C LEU A 65 -3.08 -12.79 -1.15
N SER A 66 -2.64 -12.21 -2.26
CA SER A 66 -3.03 -12.61 -3.60
C SER A 66 -2.07 -13.66 -4.18
N LEU A 67 -2.53 -14.41 -5.19
CA LEU A 67 -1.78 -15.55 -5.75
C LEU A 67 -0.42 -15.13 -6.33
N ASP A 68 -0.38 -14.01 -7.04
CA ASP A 68 0.81 -13.37 -7.63
C ASP A 68 1.88 -13.00 -6.58
N ARG A 69 1.48 -12.77 -5.32
CA ARG A 69 2.37 -12.44 -4.19
C ARG A 69 2.73 -13.64 -3.33
N LYS A 70 2.33 -14.86 -3.71
CA LYS A 70 2.60 -16.10 -2.95
C LYS A 70 4.08 -16.31 -2.60
N ILE A 71 4.99 -15.80 -3.43
CA ILE A 71 6.44 -15.90 -3.21
C ILE A 71 6.88 -15.30 -1.85
N LEU A 72 6.13 -14.32 -1.31
CA LEU A 72 6.40 -13.70 0.00
C LEU A 72 6.30 -14.68 1.17
N LEU A 73 5.59 -15.80 1.00
CA LEU A 73 5.45 -16.84 2.02
C LEU A 73 6.68 -17.75 2.15
N VAL A 74 7.57 -17.74 1.15
CA VAL A 74 8.68 -18.70 1.04
C VAL A 74 10.04 -18.00 1.04
N LEU A 75 10.11 -16.76 0.54
CA LEU A 75 11.35 -15.99 0.56
C LEU A 75 11.89 -15.85 1.98
N ASP A 76 13.20 -16.06 2.14
CA ASP A 76 13.90 -15.77 3.38
C ASP A 76 14.09 -14.26 3.55
N ASP A 77 14.24 -13.84 4.81
CA ASP A 77 14.41 -12.43 5.16
C ASP A 77 15.64 -11.82 4.48
N LYS A 78 16.71 -12.60 4.34
CA LYS A 78 17.94 -12.14 3.69
C LYS A 78 17.71 -11.88 2.19
N THR A 79 17.12 -12.82 1.45
CA THR A 79 16.79 -12.59 0.03
C THR A 79 15.79 -11.46 -0.17
N LEU A 80 14.82 -11.30 0.75
CA LEU A 80 13.88 -10.16 0.71
C LEU A 80 14.62 -8.84 0.91
N LEU A 81 15.44 -8.74 1.96
CA LEU A 81 16.26 -7.57 2.26
C LEU A 81 17.26 -7.27 1.13
N ASP A 82 17.91 -8.28 0.55
CA ASP A 82 18.81 -8.14 -0.59
C ASP A 82 18.06 -7.61 -1.82
N SER A 83 16.83 -8.06 -2.03
CA SER A 83 15.97 -7.57 -3.12
C SER A 83 15.49 -6.14 -2.88
N LEU A 84 15.18 -5.78 -1.63
CA LEU A 84 14.86 -4.40 -1.23
C LEU A 84 16.10 -3.49 -1.31
N ASN A 85 17.29 -4.02 -1.10
CA ASN A 85 18.54 -3.27 -1.20
C ASN A 85 19.03 -3.05 -2.63
N LYS A 86 18.48 -3.79 -3.61
CA LYS A 86 18.75 -3.53 -5.02
C LYS A 86 18.05 -2.25 -5.44
N ARG A 87 18.84 -1.29 -5.92
CA ARG A 87 18.32 -0.03 -6.44
C ARG A 87 17.31 -0.30 -7.56
N PRO A 88 16.03 0.08 -7.39
CA PRO A 88 15.02 -0.13 -8.43
C PRO A 88 15.33 0.77 -9.64
N LYS A 89 15.03 0.26 -10.84
CA LYS A 89 15.12 1.04 -12.07
C LYS A 89 13.78 1.75 -12.32
N LEU A 90 13.82 3.07 -12.48
CA LEU A 90 12.67 3.85 -12.89
C LEU A 90 12.38 3.59 -14.37
N ARG A 91 11.17 3.10 -14.68
CA ARG A 91 10.77 2.70 -16.04
C ARG A 91 10.20 3.90 -16.81
N TRP A 92 11.04 4.89 -17.12
CA TRP A 92 10.65 6.21 -17.63
C TRP A 92 9.77 6.26 -18.89
N PHE A 93 9.64 5.19 -19.65
CA PHE A 93 8.91 5.17 -20.93
C PHE A 93 8.23 3.82 -21.19
N ASN A 94 7.63 3.22 -20.15
CA ASN A 94 6.92 1.96 -20.32
C ASN A 94 5.51 2.18 -20.92
N ASP A 95 5.05 1.24 -21.73
CA ASP A 95 3.70 1.23 -22.32
C ASP A 95 2.61 1.07 -21.23
N SER A 96 2.98 0.51 -20.08
CA SER A 96 2.14 0.39 -18.90
C SER A 96 2.39 1.54 -17.92
N ILE A 97 1.39 2.40 -17.78
CA ILE A 97 1.33 3.45 -16.76
C ILE A 97 1.42 2.90 -15.33
N VAL A 98 0.82 1.73 -15.10
CA VAL A 98 0.86 1.08 -13.80
C VAL A 98 2.27 0.62 -13.50
N ASP A 99 2.99 0.08 -14.48
CA ASP A 99 4.38 -0.29 -14.29
C ASP A 99 5.28 0.91 -14.03
N PHE A 100 5.04 2.04 -14.71
CA PHE A 100 5.77 3.29 -14.43
C PHE A 100 5.49 3.75 -13.00
N THR A 101 4.21 3.83 -12.61
CA THR A 101 3.77 4.26 -11.28
C THR A 101 4.33 3.35 -10.19
N LEU A 102 4.25 2.03 -10.37
CA LEU A 102 4.83 1.03 -9.47
C LEU A 102 6.35 1.16 -9.38
N SER A 103 7.03 1.40 -10.50
CA SER A 103 8.48 1.63 -10.49
C SER A 103 8.86 2.91 -9.73
N LEU A 104 8.04 3.96 -9.83
CA LEU A 104 8.23 5.20 -9.08
C LEU A 104 7.97 5.00 -7.58
N VAL A 105 6.87 4.32 -7.21
CA VAL A 105 6.59 3.93 -5.82
C VAL A 105 7.74 3.10 -5.26
N ASN A 106 8.26 2.13 -6.01
CA ASN A 106 9.41 1.33 -5.59
C ASN A 106 10.67 2.18 -5.39
N VAL A 107 10.93 3.16 -6.27
CA VAL A 107 12.04 4.12 -6.10
C VAL A 107 11.87 4.96 -4.84
N VAL A 108 10.68 5.51 -4.61
CA VAL A 108 10.38 6.28 -3.40
C VAL A 108 10.55 5.41 -2.16
N MET A 109 9.94 4.22 -2.13
CA MET A 109 10.05 3.27 -1.02
C MET A 109 11.50 2.83 -0.75
N TYR A 110 12.28 2.57 -1.81
CA TYR A 110 13.70 2.26 -1.71
C TYR A 110 14.46 3.38 -0.99
N TYR A 111 14.32 4.61 -1.47
CA TYR A 111 15.00 5.73 -0.85
C TYR A 111 14.48 5.98 0.56
N SER A 112 13.16 5.99 0.78
CA SER A 112 12.50 6.05 2.10
C SER A 112 13.13 5.05 3.08
N SER A 113 13.33 3.80 2.68
CA SER A 113 13.94 2.77 3.52
C SER A 113 15.39 3.07 3.94
N LYS A 114 16.15 3.78 3.09
CA LYS A 114 17.53 4.22 3.37
C LYS A 114 17.61 5.42 4.31
N PHE A 115 16.58 6.27 4.36
CA PHE A 115 16.51 7.33 5.39
C PHE A 115 16.28 6.76 6.79
N THR A 116 15.77 5.53 6.85
CA THR A 116 15.17 4.96 8.04
C THR A 116 15.88 3.69 8.49
N ASP A 117 17.21 3.64 8.45
CA ASP A 117 17.97 2.46 8.93
C ASP A 117 17.62 2.05 10.38
N GLN A 118 17.01 2.97 11.15
CA GLN A 118 16.51 2.76 12.52
C GLN A 118 15.03 2.34 12.60
N ILE A 119 14.27 2.45 11.52
CA ILE A 119 12.92 1.90 11.45
C ILE A 119 13.11 0.52 10.86
N PRO A 120 12.95 -0.56 11.66
CA PRO A 120 13.05 -1.90 11.14
C PRO A 120 12.11 -1.95 9.94
N THR A 121 12.64 -2.23 8.74
CA THR A 121 11.79 -2.45 7.58
C THR A 121 10.93 -3.64 7.98
N PRO A 122 9.66 -3.42 8.29
CA PRO A 122 8.85 -4.49 8.83
C PRO A 122 8.84 -5.53 7.74
N ILE A 123 9.28 -6.74 8.07
CA ILE A 123 9.15 -7.87 7.16
C ILE A 123 7.65 -8.15 7.16
N ILE A 124 6.95 -7.44 6.27
CA ILE A 124 5.51 -7.54 6.08
C ILE A 124 5.26 -9.00 5.74
N GLY A 125 4.46 -9.67 6.58
CA GLY A 125 4.04 -11.04 6.35
C GLY A 125 4.76 -12.12 7.16
N ASN A 126 5.49 -11.80 8.24
CA ASN A 126 5.90 -12.85 9.17
C ASN A 126 4.68 -13.58 9.78
N GLU A 127 3.59 -12.85 10.05
CA GLU A 127 2.31 -13.45 10.43
C GLU A 127 1.81 -14.44 9.37
N PHE A 128 1.90 -14.05 8.09
CA PHE A 128 1.48 -14.90 6.97
C PHE A 128 2.37 -16.14 6.82
N ARG A 129 3.69 -16.00 7.02
CA ARG A 129 4.62 -17.14 6.99
C ARG A 129 4.33 -18.11 8.13
N ILE A 130 4.08 -17.62 9.34
CA ILE A 130 3.69 -18.46 10.49
C ILE A 130 2.39 -19.21 10.19
N ALA A 131 1.37 -18.51 9.67
CA ALA A 131 0.10 -19.12 9.32
C ALA A 131 0.25 -20.15 8.19
N ASN A 132 1.08 -19.88 7.18
CA ASN A 132 1.41 -20.81 6.10
C ASN A 132 2.16 -22.04 6.63
N GLN A 133 3.17 -21.86 7.50
CA GLN A 133 3.89 -22.96 8.13
C GLN A 133 2.96 -23.86 8.96
N TYR A 134 2.04 -23.25 9.72
CA TYR A 134 1.02 -24.00 10.44
C TYR A 134 0.13 -24.80 9.50
N ALA A 135 -0.37 -24.18 8.43
CA ALA A 135 -1.22 -24.84 7.45
C ALA A 135 -0.53 -26.05 6.81
N GLN A 136 0.74 -25.89 6.42
CA GLN A 136 1.55 -26.99 5.86
C GLN A 136 1.76 -28.12 6.88
N LYS A 137 2.16 -27.79 8.11
CA LYS A 137 2.45 -28.78 9.16
C LYS A 137 1.22 -29.60 9.56
N ASN A 138 0.05 -28.95 9.62
CA ASN A 138 -1.20 -29.56 10.08
C ASN A 138 -2.12 -30.01 8.93
N LYS A 139 -1.65 -29.92 7.68
CA LYS A 139 -2.43 -30.25 6.47
C LYS A 139 -3.76 -29.49 6.38
N CYS A 140 -3.78 -28.25 6.85
CA CYS A 140 -4.93 -27.36 6.72
C CYS A 140 -5.01 -26.83 5.27
N LYS A 141 -6.22 -26.50 4.82
CA LYS A 141 -6.44 -25.82 3.54
C LYS A 141 -5.88 -24.39 3.64
N LEU A 142 -4.96 -24.02 2.73
CA LEU A 142 -4.46 -22.64 2.62
C LEU A 142 -5.20 -21.89 1.52
N VAL A 143 -5.77 -20.74 1.86
CA VAL A 143 -6.51 -19.86 0.94
C VAL A 143 -5.81 -18.52 0.85
N LEU A 144 -5.34 -18.17 -0.35
CA LEU A 144 -4.84 -16.83 -0.69
C LEU A 144 -6.03 -16.05 -1.22
N GLY A 145 -6.63 -15.21 -0.37
CA GLY A 145 -7.99 -14.74 -0.59
C GLY A 145 -8.15 -13.28 -0.96
N ASP A 146 -7.04 -12.57 -1.17
CA ASP A 146 -7.02 -11.18 -1.62
C ASP A 146 -6.92 -11.08 -3.15
N ARG A 147 -7.34 -9.92 -3.66
CA ARG A 147 -7.39 -9.60 -5.10
C ARG A 147 -5.98 -9.45 -5.69
N ASP A 148 -5.84 -9.76 -6.98
CA ASP A 148 -4.63 -9.43 -7.74
C ASP A 148 -4.17 -7.97 -7.54
N HIS A 149 -2.86 -7.78 -7.31
CA HIS A 149 -2.33 -6.45 -7.05
C HIS A 149 -2.43 -5.54 -8.28
N ASN A 150 -2.21 -6.06 -9.49
CA ASN A 150 -2.27 -5.26 -10.71
C ASN A 150 -3.70 -4.78 -10.96
N ALA A 151 -4.70 -5.64 -10.77
CA ALA A 151 -6.10 -5.25 -10.82
C ALA A 151 -6.40 -4.10 -9.84
N THR A 152 -5.88 -4.19 -8.61
CA THR A 152 -6.02 -3.12 -7.61
C THR A 152 -5.39 -1.80 -8.08
N TYR A 153 -4.13 -1.83 -8.54
CA TYR A 153 -3.44 -0.62 -8.99
C TYR A 153 -4.04 -0.02 -10.28
N ASN A 154 -4.48 -0.85 -11.22
CA ASN A 154 -5.19 -0.42 -12.42
C ASN A 154 -6.46 0.35 -12.05
N ARG A 155 -7.25 -0.19 -11.11
CA ARG A 155 -8.49 0.47 -10.66
C ARG A 155 -8.20 1.78 -9.93
N ILE A 156 -7.15 1.85 -9.11
CA ILE A 156 -6.71 3.12 -8.49
C ILE A 156 -6.37 4.13 -9.59
N ALA A 157 -5.52 3.76 -10.54
CA ALA A 157 -5.12 4.64 -11.63
C ALA A 157 -6.32 5.14 -12.46
N ASN A 158 -7.33 4.30 -12.65
CA ASN A 158 -8.53 4.63 -13.44
C ASN A 158 -9.58 5.43 -12.67
N SER A 159 -9.56 5.41 -11.33
CA SER A 159 -10.56 6.12 -10.51
C SER A 159 -10.16 7.55 -10.14
N LEU A 160 -8.87 7.88 -10.25
CA LEU A 160 -8.33 9.17 -9.86
C LEU A 160 -8.68 10.25 -10.87
N ASP A 161 -9.33 11.30 -10.39
CA ASP A 161 -9.60 12.51 -11.15
C ASP A 161 -8.37 13.45 -11.14
N TRP A 162 -8.39 14.45 -12.03
CA TRP A 162 -7.29 15.43 -12.12
C TRP A 162 -7.05 16.17 -10.80
N SER A 163 -8.10 16.41 -10.00
CA SER A 163 -7.97 17.16 -8.75
C SER A 163 -7.26 16.34 -7.67
N THR A 164 -7.62 15.06 -7.51
CA THR A 164 -6.98 14.15 -6.57
C THR A 164 -5.56 13.87 -7.02
N LEU A 165 -5.34 13.68 -8.33
CA LEU A 165 -4.02 13.49 -8.86
C LEU A 165 -3.10 14.69 -8.59
N LEU A 166 -3.60 15.92 -8.74
CA LEU A 166 -2.85 17.14 -8.45
C LEU A 166 -2.51 17.24 -6.96
N LYS A 167 -3.48 16.95 -6.08
CA LYS A 167 -3.27 16.93 -4.62
C LYS A 167 -2.18 15.93 -4.24
N LEU A 168 -2.26 14.69 -4.74
CA LEU A 168 -1.26 13.65 -4.48
C LEU A 168 0.13 14.08 -4.98
N SER A 169 0.20 14.71 -6.16
CA SER A 169 1.46 15.19 -6.73
C SER A 169 2.08 16.32 -5.89
N VAL A 170 1.27 17.28 -5.43
CA VAL A 170 1.73 18.36 -4.54
C VAL A 170 2.19 17.80 -3.19
N SER A 171 1.45 16.86 -2.61
CA SER A 171 1.83 16.18 -1.36
C SER A 171 3.15 15.41 -1.51
N ALA A 172 3.35 14.70 -2.62
CA ALA A 172 4.59 13.99 -2.89
C ALA A 172 5.79 14.95 -3.00
N LEU A 173 5.63 16.08 -3.71
CA LEU A 173 6.67 17.12 -3.81
C LEU A 173 6.97 17.77 -2.46
N ALA A 174 5.94 18.07 -1.67
CA ALA A 174 6.11 18.59 -0.32
C ALA A 174 6.87 17.60 0.57
N GLY A 175 6.57 16.30 0.47
CA GLY A 175 7.30 15.23 1.16
C GLY A 175 8.77 15.16 0.75
N LEU A 176 9.06 15.20 -0.55
CA LEU A 176 10.44 15.24 -1.05
C LEU A 176 11.20 16.49 -0.58
N PHE A 177 10.54 17.65 -0.61
CA PHE A 177 11.12 18.89 -0.11
C PHE A 177 11.42 18.80 1.39
N TYR A 178 10.48 18.28 2.19
CA TYR A 178 10.65 18.04 3.62
C TYR A 178 11.85 17.13 3.91
N LEU A 179 11.97 16.01 3.18
CA LEU A 179 13.11 15.10 3.28
C LEU A 179 14.44 15.78 2.93
N SER A 180 14.45 16.67 1.94
CA SER A 180 15.64 17.42 1.51
C SER A 180 16.06 18.47 2.53
N THR A 181 15.12 19.20 3.12
CA THR A 181 15.42 20.35 3.99
C THR A 181 15.68 19.97 5.44
N ASN A 182 15.13 18.85 5.93
CA ASN A 182 15.23 18.45 7.33
C ASN A 182 16.36 17.44 7.57
N SER A 183 16.83 17.32 8.81
CA SER A 183 17.84 16.33 9.21
C SER A 183 17.22 14.93 9.33
N LYS A 184 18.07 13.88 9.34
CA LYS A 184 17.64 12.46 9.48
C LYS A 184 16.80 12.28 10.74
N GLU A 185 17.28 12.84 11.85
CA GLU A 185 16.64 12.75 13.17
C GLU A 185 15.24 13.38 13.16
N THR A 186 15.08 14.57 12.57
CA THR A 186 13.78 15.24 12.46
C THR A 186 12.80 14.42 11.64
N VAL A 187 13.24 13.86 10.51
CA VAL A 187 12.41 13.02 9.63
C VAL A 187 11.98 11.74 10.35
N VAL A 188 12.90 11.03 11.01
CA VAL A 188 12.59 9.81 11.76
C VAL A 188 11.63 10.09 12.91
N LYS A 189 11.83 11.19 13.64
CA LYS A 189 10.92 11.61 14.71
C LYS A 189 9.50 11.86 14.19
N GLN A 190 9.38 12.60 13.09
CA GLN A 190 8.08 12.87 12.47
C GLN A 190 7.40 11.58 12.01
N TYR A 191 8.14 10.71 11.33
CA TYR A 191 7.64 9.41 10.88
C TYR A 191 7.13 8.55 12.05
N ASN A 192 7.87 8.48 13.16
CA ASN A 192 7.47 7.70 14.33
C ASN A 192 6.18 8.25 14.97
N LEU A 193 6.03 9.58 15.03
CA LEU A 193 4.82 10.23 15.54
C LEU A 193 3.61 9.94 14.66
N GLU A 194 3.77 10.08 13.34
CA GLU A 194 2.71 9.80 12.36
C GLU A 194 2.31 8.33 12.38
N ASN A 195 3.28 7.42 12.45
CA ASN A 195 3.03 5.99 12.59
C ASN A 195 2.31 5.64 13.89
N GLN A 196 2.72 6.24 15.02
CA GLN A 196 2.03 6.01 16.29
C GLN A 196 0.57 6.47 16.21
N LYS A 197 0.33 7.66 15.63
CA LYS A 197 -1.03 8.16 15.40
C LYS A 197 -1.82 7.22 14.50
N TYR A 198 -1.22 6.76 13.41
CA TYR A 198 -1.83 5.80 12.48
C TYR A 198 -2.20 4.49 13.17
N LEU A 199 -1.33 3.94 14.01
CA LEU A 199 -1.63 2.72 14.78
C LEU A 199 -2.78 2.94 15.77
N VAL A 200 -2.83 4.09 16.44
CA VAL A 200 -3.94 4.47 17.33
C VAL A 200 -5.25 4.60 16.56
N ASP A 201 -5.24 5.27 15.41
CA ASP A 201 -6.41 5.44 14.56
C ASP A 201 -6.90 4.07 14.02
N LEU A 202 -5.99 3.19 13.62
CA LEU A 202 -6.32 1.81 13.23
C LEU A 202 -6.96 1.02 14.37
N ASP A 203 -6.45 1.17 15.60
CA ASP A 203 -7.00 0.50 16.77
C ASP A 203 -8.38 1.02 17.17
N GLN A 204 -8.61 2.33 17.04
CA GLN A 204 -9.87 2.95 17.43
C GLN A 204 -10.97 2.80 16.37
N TYR A 205 -10.61 2.94 15.09
CA TYR A 205 -11.60 3.05 14.01
C TYR A 205 -11.64 1.83 13.08
N GLU A 206 -10.69 0.90 13.21
CA GLU A 206 -10.55 -0.28 12.33
C GLU A 206 -10.60 0.11 10.84
N GLY A 207 -9.92 1.19 10.46
CA GLY A 207 -10.03 1.75 9.11
C GLY A 207 -8.80 2.53 8.68
N TYR A 208 -8.56 2.56 7.37
CA TYR A 208 -7.48 3.34 6.78
C TYR A 208 -7.95 4.76 6.44
N ALA A 209 -7.08 5.74 6.65
CA ALA A 209 -7.35 7.15 6.39
C ALA A 209 -6.83 7.58 5.00
N PHE A 210 -7.33 6.96 3.93
CA PHE A 210 -7.01 7.40 2.56
C PHE A 210 -8.07 8.39 2.02
N PRO A 211 -7.70 9.32 1.11
CA PRO A 211 -8.67 10.11 0.38
C PRO A 211 -9.63 9.23 -0.44
N GLU A 212 -10.89 9.63 -0.55
CA GLU A 212 -11.76 9.14 -1.64
C GLU A 212 -11.20 9.64 -2.97
N PRO A 213 -11.09 8.81 -4.04
CA PRO A 213 -11.62 7.45 -4.26
C PRO A 213 -10.65 6.30 -3.93
N VAL A 214 -9.45 6.59 -3.43
CA VAL A 214 -8.42 5.58 -3.12
C VAL A 214 -8.87 4.65 -2.01
N ASN A 215 -9.54 5.20 -0.98
CA ASN A 215 -10.09 4.44 0.14
C ASN A 215 -11.04 3.32 -0.33
N LYS A 216 -11.99 3.67 -1.19
CA LYS A 216 -12.93 2.73 -1.80
C LYS A 216 -12.23 1.52 -2.44
N ILE A 217 -11.11 1.73 -3.13
CA ILE A 217 -10.46 0.65 -3.90
C ILE A 217 -9.46 -0.15 -3.07
N LEU A 218 -8.69 0.53 -2.19
CA LEU A 218 -7.71 -0.13 -1.32
C LEU A 218 -8.33 -0.85 -0.13
N VAL A 219 -9.52 -0.41 0.30
CA VAL A 219 -10.21 -0.92 1.48
C VAL A 219 -11.52 -1.60 1.09
N ASP A 220 -12.55 -0.82 0.72
CA ASP A 220 -13.92 -1.35 0.55
C ASP A 220 -14.01 -2.48 -0.50
N GLU A 221 -13.45 -2.29 -1.69
CA GLU A 221 -13.45 -3.30 -2.74
C GLU A 221 -12.66 -4.55 -2.34
N ARG A 222 -11.52 -4.39 -1.67
CA ARG A 222 -10.71 -5.52 -1.18
C ARG A 222 -11.43 -6.27 -0.06
N ASP A 223 -12.12 -5.57 0.83
CA ASP A 223 -12.96 -6.16 1.86
C ASP A 223 -14.07 -7.01 1.26
N ARG A 224 -14.77 -6.49 0.25
CA ARG A 224 -15.80 -7.24 -0.50
C ARG A 224 -15.23 -8.47 -1.18
N PHE A 225 -14.07 -8.33 -1.82
CA PHE A 225 -13.38 -9.44 -2.47
C PHE A 225 -13.05 -10.54 -1.47
N MET A 226 -12.35 -10.22 -0.38
CA MET A 226 -11.96 -11.16 0.66
C MET A 226 -13.15 -11.79 1.37
N ALA A 227 -14.17 -11.00 1.71
CA ALA A 227 -15.40 -11.48 2.32
C ALA A 227 -16.13 -12.48 1.41
N SER A 228 -16.19 -12.22 0.11
CA SER A 228 -16.78 -13.14 -0.85
C SER A 228 -15.97 -14.45 -0.97
N THR A 229 -14.63 -14.37 -0.91
CA THR A 229 -13.78 -15.56 -0.93
C THR A 229 -14.04 -16.41 0.31
N LEU A 230 -14.12 -15.80 1.50
CA LEU A 230 -14.48 -16.49 2.75
C LEU A 230 -15.87 -17.11 2.69
N ARG A 231 -16.84 -16.40 2.10
CA ARG A 231 -18.23 -16.86 1.95
C ARG A 231 -18.32 -18.16 1.15
N ASP A 232 -17.49 -18.31 0.11
CA ASP A 232 -17.54 -19.44 -0.82
C ASP A 232 -16.76 -20.69 -0.36
N LEU A 233 -16.17 -20.68 0.85
CA LEU A 233 -15.42 -21.82 1.40
C LEU A 233 -16.34 -22.92 1.98
N LYS A 234 -17.03 -23.66 1.10
CA LYS A 234 -18.05 -24.66 1.46
C LYS A 234 -17.56 -25.84 2.30
N GLU A 235 -16.30 -26.23 2.15
CA GLU A 235 -15.72 -27.41 2.82
C GLU A 235 -15.12 -27.10 4.19
N SER A 236 -14.97 -25.81 4.51
CA SER A 236 -14.29 -25.34 5.71
C SER A 236 -15.27 -25.28 6.87
N LYS A 237 -14.86 -25.68 8.07
CA LYS A 237 -15.70 -25.60 9.28
C LYS A 237 -15.20 -24.53 10.24
N ARG A 238 -13.87 -24.45 10.38
CA ARG A 238 -13.17 -23.55 11.28
C ARG A 238 -12.03 -22.89 10.53
N ILE A 239 -12.22 -21.61 10.23
CA ILE A 239 -11.31 -20.79 9.44
C ILE A 239 -10.60 -19.81 10.37
N ILE A 240 -9.27 -19.71 10.28
CA ILE A 240 -8.55 -18.50 10.71
C ILE A 240 -8.29 -17.64 9.50
N ALA A 241 -8.72 -16.38 9.53
CA ALA A 241 -8.48 -15.40 8.49
C ALA A 241 -7.52 -14.33 9.01
N VAL A 242 -6.27 -14.34 8.55
CA VAL A 242 -5.23 -13.38 8.92
C VAL A 242 -5.27 -12.20 7.95
N VAL A 243 -5.72 -11.06 8.45
CA VAL A 243 -5.95 -9.85 7.65
C VAL A 243 -5.44 -8.63 8.40
N GLY A 244 -5.16 -7.55 7.69
CA GLY A 244 -4.80 -6.27 8.25
C GLY A 244 -5.95 -5.72 9.08
N LYS A 245 -5.64 -5.08 10.21
CA LYS A 245 -6.65 -4.59 11.15
C LYS A 245 -7.69 -3.64 10.51
N GLY A 246 -7.28 -2.85 9.52
CA GLY A 246 -8.17 -1.95 8.78
C GLY A 246 -9.20 -2.65 7.87
N HIS A 247 -9.05 -3.96 7.61
CA HIS A 247 -9.99 -4.77 6.81
C HIS A 247 -11.02 -5.51 7.68
N VAL A 248 -10.77 -5.64 8.99
CA VAL A 248 -11.60 -6.45 9.90
C VAL A 248 -13.06 -5.98 9.87
N LYS A 249 -13.29 -4.67 9.95
CA LYS A 249 -14.62 -4.07 9.94
C LYS A 249 -15.37 -4.33 8.64
N GLY A 250 -14.74 -4.09 7.49
CA GLY A 250 -15.38 -4.25 6.18
C GLY A 250 -15.64 -5.72 5.84
N ILE A 251 -14.69 -6.63 6.10
CA ILE A 251 -14.92 -8.06 5.90
C ILE A 251 -16.08 -8.55 6.78
N SER A 252 -16.14 -8.11 8.04
CA SER A 252 -17.24 -8.47 8.96
C SER A 252 -18.59 -8.01 8.44
N LYS A 253 -18.64 -6.81 7.85
CA LYS A 253 -19.85 -6.24 7.23
C LYS A 253 -20.27 -7.04 5.99
N TYR A 254 -19.31 -7.48 5.17
CA TYR A 254 -19.58 -8.06 3.85
C TYR A 254 -19.67 -9.59 3.81
N LEU A 255 -19.27 -10.29 4.88
CA LEU A 255 -19.21 -11.76 4.91
C LEU A 255 -20.53 -12.41 4.48
N ASN A 256 -21.65 -11.95 5.03
CA ASN A 256 -22.98 -12.50 4.78
C ASN A 256 -23.81 -11.65 3.78
N GLU A 257 -23.18 -10.81 2.95
CA GLU A 257 -23.91 -10.17 1.85
C GLU A 257 -24.45 -11.24 0.87
N PRO A 258 -25.69 -11.08 0.36
CA PRO A 258 -26.33 -12.07 -0.52
C PRO A 258 -25.74 -12.11 -1.94
N THR A 259 -24.74 -11.28 -2.24
CA THR A 259 -24.11 -11.18 -3.55
C THR A 259 -23.34 -12.46 -3.90
N GLU A 260 -23.51 -12.95 -5.12
CA GLU A 260 -22.77 -14.12 -5.59
C GLU A 260 -21.28 -13.80 -5.75
N GLY A 261 -20.43 -14.57 -5.05
CA GLY A 261 -19.01 -14.27 -4.94
C GLY A 261 -18.25 -14.37 -6.26
N PHE A 262 -18.63 -15.28 -7.14
CA PHE A 262 -17.98 -15.43 -8.46
C PHE A 262 -18.08 -14.16 -9.30
N TYR A 263 -19.29 -13.63 -9.49
CA TYR A 263 -19.51 -12.42 -10.28
C TYR A 263 -18.84 -11.20 -9.64
N LEU A 264 -18.97 -11.03 -8.32
CA LEU A 264 -18.33 -9.93 -7.60
C LEU A 264 -16.81 -9.93 -7.78
N ARG A 265 -16.14 -11.08 -7.60
CA ARG A 265 -14.68 -11.17 -7.75
C ARG A 265 -14.25 -10.93 -9.18
N ARG A 266 -14.98 -11.51 -10.15
CA ARG A 266 -14.73 -11.29 -11.58
C ARG A 266 -14.80 -9.81 -11.92
N ASP A 267 -15.85 -9.11 -11.51
CA ASP A 267 -16.04 -7.69 -11.84
C ASP A 267 -14.99 -6.79 -11.14
N LEU A 268 -14.48 -7.20 -9.97
CA LEU A 268 -13.42 -6.50 -9.25
C LEU A 268 -12.02 -6.75 -9.82
N GLU A 269 -11.82 -7.84 -10.55
CA GLU A 269 -10.56 -8.20 -11.24
C GLU A 269 -10.57 -7.93 -12.74
N GLU A 270 -11.75 -7.67 -13.32
CA GLU A 270 -11.89 -7.39 -14.74
C GLU A 270 -11.06 -6.17 -15.13
N PHE A 271 -10.30 -6.34 -16.21
CA PHE A 271 -9.50 -5.28 -16.78
C PHE A 271 -10.41 -4.16 -17.28
N THR A 272 -10.20 -2.96 -16.75
CA THR A 272 -10.86 -1.75 -17.24
C THR A 272 -9.87 -1.00 -18.10
N GLU A 273 -10.26 -0.68 -19.35
CA GLU A 273 -9.41 0.14 -20.20
C GLU A 273 -9.11 1.46 -19.51
N PRO A 274 -7.84 1.89 -19.47
CA PRO A 274 -7.48 3.16 -18.85
C PRO A 274 -8.16 4.30 -19.58
N THR A 275 -8.85 5.17 -18.81
CA THR A 275 -9.44 6.41 -19.33
C THR A 275 -8.41 7.24 -20.06
N PHE A 276 -8.80 8.08 -21.04
CA PHE A 276 -7.87 8.98 -21.72
C PHE A 276 -7.04 9.82 -20.74
N ILE A 277 -7.69 10.24 -19.64
CA ILE A 277 -7.03 10.90 -18.52
C ILE A 277 -5.98 9.96 -17.96
N SER A 278 -6.32 8.82 -17.34
CA SER A 278 -5.30 7.93 -16.79
C SER A 278 -4.19 7.61 -17.80
N LYS A 279 -4.52 7.21 -19.03
CA LYS A 279 -3.58 6.81 -20.09
C LYS A 279 -2.52 7.86 -20.43
N TYR A 280 -2.88 9.15 -20.43
CA TYR A 280 -1.97 10.24 -20.86
C TYR A 280 -1.63 11.25 -19.76
N SER A 281 -2.43 11.32 -18.70
CA SER A 281 -2.31 12.32 -17.63
C SER A 281 -1.16 12.03 -16.70
N TYR A 282 -0.89 10.79 -16.30
CA TYR A 282 0.14 10.54 -15.27
C TYR A 282 1.56 10.80 -15.75
N PRO A 283 1.98 10.41 -16.97
CA PRO A 283 3.31 10.76 -17.48
C PRO A 283 3.44 12.27 -17.65
N ILE A 284 2.41 12.91 -18.23
CA ILE A 284 2.38 14.36 -18.45
C ILE A 284 2.40 15.08 -17.11
N MET A 285 1.60 14.66 -16.13
CA MET A 285 1.37 15.36 -14.87
C MET A 285 2.40 15.05 -13.79
N LEU A 286 3.10 13.91 -13.82
CA LEU A 286 4.33 13.72 -13.04
C LEU A 286 5.51 14.47 -13.69
N ALA A 287 5.53 14.58 -15.01
CA ALA A 287 6.44 15.50 -15.71
C ALA A 287 6.00 16.97 -15.57
N THR A 288 4.76 17.27 -15.19
CA THR A 288 4.24 18.65 -15.20
C THR A 288 4.85 19.48 -14.10
N PRO A 289 5.00 19.09 -12.82
CA PRO A 289 5.76 19.87 -11.84
C PRO A 289 7.21 20.11 -12.26
N ILE A 290 7.80 19.11 -12.90
CA ILE A 290 9.12 19.11 -13.52
C ILE A 290 9.19 20.19 -14.63
N LEU A 291 8.17 20.28 -15.48
CA LEU A 291 8.10 21.19 -16.63
C LEU A 291 7.48 22.56 -16.29
N SER A 292 6.59 22.64 -15.30
CA SER A 292 5.77 23.80 -14.95
C SER A 292 6.53 24.78 -14.08
N VAL A 293 7.39 24.32 -13.18
CA VAL A 293 8.33 25.18 -12.46
C VAL A 293 9.26 25.86 -13.45
N SER A 294 9.77 25.12 -14.43
CA SER A 294 10.65 25.65 -15.47
C SER A 294 9.92 26.55 -16.46
N ALA A 295 8.67 26.24 -16.81
CA ALA A 295 7.81 27.07 -17.65
C ALA A 295 7.40 28.38 -16.96
N LEU A 296 7.03 28.35 -15.67
CA LEU A 296 6.71 29.53 -14.86
C LEU A 296 7.94 30.43 -14.67
N GLN A 297 9.10 29.83 -14.42
CA GLN A 297 10.36 30.56 -14.31
C GLN A 297 10.75 31.22 -15.65
N THR A 298 10.60 30.50 -16.76
CA THR A 298 10.79 31.04 -18.12
C THR A 298 9.81 32.18 -18.42
N TYR A 299 8.52 32.02 -18.06
CA TYR A 299 7.49 33.04 -18.24
C TYR A 299 7.77 34.31 -17.41
N ALA A 300 8.15 34.15 -16.14
CA ALA A 300 8.48 35.26 -15.25
C ALA A 300 9.73 36.03 -15.75
N ILE A 301 10.77 35.32 -16.17
CA ILE A 301 11.97 35.92 -16.78
C ILE A 301 11.59 36.66 -18.06
N ASN A 302 10.79 36.04 -18.95
CA ASN A 302 10.36 36.69 -20.19
C ASN A 302 9.57 38.00 -19.91
N ARG A 303 8.62 37.98 -18.96
CA ARG A 303 7.88 39.19 -18.55
C ARG A 303 8.79 40.27 -17.96
N PHE A 304 9.77 39.89 -17.13
CA PHE A 304 10.78 40.82 -16.60
C PHE A 304 11.63 41.46 -17.72
N LEU A 305 12.03 40.68 -18.73
CA LEU A 305 12.83 41.16 -19.86
C LEU A 305 12.04 42.07 -20.80
N LEU A 306 10.76 41.76 -21.02
CA LEU A 306 9.84 42.59 -21.79
C LEU A 306 9.62 43.95 -21.10
N TYR A 307 9.45 43.95 -19.77
CA TYR A 307 9.30 45.17 -18.97
C TYR A 307 10.54 46.09 -19.07
N ARG A 308 11.76 45.54 -19.06
CA ARG A 308 13.00 46.33 -19.12
C ARG A 308 13.52 46.69 -20.54
N LYS A 309 12.81 46.32 -21.62
CA LYS A 309 13.20 46.61 -23.02
C LYS A 309 14.65 46.24 -23.38
N LEU A 310 15.16 45.11 -22.86
CA LEU A 310 16.54 44.69 -23.12
C LEU A 310 16.78 44.33 -24.61
N PRO A 311 17.99 44.58 -25.15
CA PRO A 311 18.35 44.31 -26.54
C PRO A 311 18.29 42.81 -26.88
N VAL A 312 17.96 42.49 -28.13
CA VAL A 312 17.62 41.13 -28.62
C VAL A 312 18.68 40.08 -28.30
N ASN A 313 19.97 40.43 -28.39
CA ASN A 313 21.08 39.53 -28.06
C ASN A 313 21.09 39.08 -26.60
N ASN A 314 20.66 39.94 -25.66
CA ASN A 314 20.57 39.58 -24.25
C ASN A 314 19.32 38.74 -23.97
N ARG A 315 18.23 38.92 -24.72
CA ARG A 315 17.04 38.06 -24.63
C ARG A 315 17.34 36.63 -25.05
N GLN A 316 18.09 36.43 -26.14
CA GLN A 316 18.46 35.09 -26.61
C GLN A 316 19.37 34.35 -25.61
N LYS A 317 20.35 35.03 -25.02
CA LYS A 317 21.21 34.45 -23.96
C LYS A 317 20.41 34.04 -22.71
N LEU A 318 19.42 34.84 -22.31
CA LEU A 318 18.56 34.54 -21.17
C LEU A 318 17.50 33.46 -21.45
N ILE A 319 16.96 33.38 -22.67
CA ILE A 319 16.09 32.26 -23.10
C ILE A 319 16.89 30.95 -23.05
N CYS A 320 18.13 30.95 -23.56
CA CYS A 320 19.04 29.80 -23.41
C CYS A 320 19.31 29.46 -21.94
N PHE A 321 19.44 30.45 -21.06
CA PHE A 321 19.59 30.25 -19.61
C PHE A 321 18.33 29.66 -18.96
N SER A 322 17.14 30.04 -19.40
CA SER A 322 15.87 29.46 -18.94
C SER A 322 15.66 28.03 -19.46
N LEU A 323 16.11 27.72 -20.67
CA LEU A 323 16.18 26.35 -21.18
C LEU A 323 17.25 25.53 -20.43
N LEU A 324 18.36 26.13 -20.02
CA LEU A 324 19.29 25.53 -19.04
C LEU A 324 18.67 25.40 -17.64
N SER A 325 17.68 26.23 -17.29
CA SER A 325 16.93 26.09 -16.02
C SER A 325 15.92 24.94 -16.09
N VAL A 326 15.40 24.62 -17.28
CA VAL A 326 14.76 23.32 -17.57
C VAL A 326 15.76 22.17 -17.43
N ALA A 327 17.05 22.36 -17.73
CA ALA A 327 18.08 21.38 -17.33
C ALA A 327 18.30 21.35 -15.80
N ASN A 328 17.93 22.40 -15.07
CA ASN A 328 17.83 22.39 -13.61
C ASN A 328 16.58 21.64 -13.11
N THR A 329 15.68 21.18 -13.99
CA THR A 329 14.65 20.18 -13.66
C THR A 329 15.25 18.83 -13.25
N PHE A 330 16.57 18.64 -13.45
CA PHE A 330 17.37 17.74 -12.64
C PHE A 330 17.34 18.07 -11.13
N LEU A 331 16.51 19.00 -10.65
CA LEU A 331 16.17 19.26 -9.26
C LEU A 331 15.63 18.01 -8.58
N LEU A 332 14.88 17.13 -9.26
CA LEU A 332 14.52 15.82 -8.68
C LEU A 332 15.78 14.94 -8.54
N GLY A 333 16.63 14.91 -9.57
CA GLY A 333 17.92 14.21 -9.52
C GLY A 333 18.85 14.75 -8.44
N ARG A 334 18.99 16.07 -8.30
CA ARG A 334 19.81 16.77 -7.31
C ARG A 334 19.20 16.74 -5.93
N THR A 335 17.88 16.78 -5.77
CA THR A 335 17.24 16.56 -4.47
C THR A 335 17.41 15.11 -4.07
N LEU A 336 17.22 14.14 -4.97
CA LEU A 336 17.53 12.72 -4.71
C LEU A 336 19.02 12.50 -4.42
N THR A 337 19.94 13.17 -5.12
CA THR A 337 21.39 13.11 -4.86
C THR A 337 21.78 13.87 -3.59
N SER A 338 21.12 14.98 -3.27
CA SER A 338 21.35 15.75 -2.04
C SER A 338 20.79 15.02 -0.83
N ILE A 339 19.65 14.35 -0.99
CA ILE A 339 19.13 13.36 -0.06
C ILE A 339 20.21 12.29 0.11
N GLN A 340 20.66 11.65 -0.97
CA GLN A 340 21.65 10.58 -0.94
C GLN A 340 22.93 10.99 -0.18
N ASN A 341 23.56 12.11 -0.58
CA ASN A 341 24.80 12.59 0.02
C ASN A 341 24.67 13.09 1.48
N LYS A 342 23.45 13.30 1.97
CA LYS A 342 23.19 13.72 3.36
C LYS A 342 23.02 12.53 4.30
N PHE A 343 22.78 11.34 3.75
CA PHE A 343 22.43 10.14 4.50
C PHE A 343 23.34 8.93 4.24
N ASP A 344 24.19 8.98 3.20
CA ASP A 344 25.47 8.25 3.10
C ASP A 344 26.54 8.95 3.95
#